data_AF-A0A196LEP2-F1
#
_entry.id   AF-A0A196LEP2-F1
#
_cell.length_a   1.000
_cell.length_b   1.000
_cell.length_c   1.000
_cell.angle_alpha   90.00
_cell.angle_beta   90.00
_cell.angle_gamma   90.00
#
_symmetry.space_group_name_H-M   'P 1'
#
loop_
_entity.id
_entity.type
_entity.pdbx_description
1 polymer ?
#
loop_
_entity_poly.entity_id
_entity_poly.type
_entity_poly.pdbx_seq_one_letter_code
_entity_poly.pdbx_strand_id
1 'polypeptide(L)'
;MSPLTRIIPAPKLMPSPSFSTTDIPANEIALGFLQIRTLPSGPWNDPTAPGLGAYEQEALIEQWGVGSRHEWLEMIEYLTTVRRRREDRMLHLAVRNDLAIDLGRVPRTGEWLEAIASSGSDPEGARAFIEGISLIELRVRRRVGIASVTPETFVRTLDGYAVGQAVAMATWGVAMGFAEVPEVRQLIHRINIDARRSFTSWADFGLSYLAGRVMHWSDGVVDEDSLERYGDGWSDMTAALSAKRGGPWATLPWTLAASARLPGLPGSP
;
A
#
# COMPACT_ATOMS: atom_id res chain seq x y z
N MET A 1 1.65 25.49 -20.20
CA MET A 1 2.70 24.67 -19.56
C MET A 1 4.03 25.42 -19.65
N SER A 2 4.60 25.87 -18.53
CA SER A 2 5.85 26.64 -18.54
C SER A 2 7.05 25.74 -18.94
N PRO A 3 7.97 26.16 -19.83
CA PRO A 3 8.99 25.27 -20.41
C PRO A 3 10.20 24.96 -19.50
N LEU A 4 10.24 25.49 -18.27
CA LEU A 4 11.47 25.51 -17.45
C LEU A 4 11.58 24.41 -16.39
N THR A 5 10.63 23.49 -16.27
CA THR A 5 10.64 22.47 -15.20
C THR A 5 11.50 21.22 -15.51
N ARG A 6 12.25 21.20 -16.62
CA ARG A 6 12.89 19.95 -17.13
C ARG A 6 14.38 19.73 -16.81
N ILE A 7 15.00 20.50 -15.92
CA ILE A 7 16.45 20.37 -15.68
C ILE A 7 16.83 20.01 -14.24
N ILE A 8 15.93 20.17 -13.25
CA ILE A 8 16.25 19.83 -11.86
C ILE A 8 16.00 18.33 -11.64
N PRO A 9 17.02 17.52 -11.28
CA PRO A 9 16.80 16.15 -10.85
C PRO A 9 15.82 16.15 -9.68
N ALA A 10 14.78 15.32 -9.76
CA ALA A 10 13.84 15.19 -8.65
C ALA A 10 14.61 14.90 -7.34
N PRO A 11 14.25 15.56 -6.23
CA PRO A 11 15.01 15.50 -5.00
C PRO A 11 15.08 14.07 -4.46
N LYS A 12 16.19 13.76 -3.78
CA LYS A 12 16.32 12.50 -3.02
C LYS A 12 15.33 12.50 -1.86
N LEU A 13 14.84 11.32 -1.51
CA LEU A 13 14.11 11.12 -0.26
C LEU A 13 15.07 11.36 0.90
N MET A 14 14.60 12.11 1.90
CA MET A 14 15.37 12.36 3.12
C MET A 14 14.82 11.50 4.25
N PRO A 15 15.48 10.37 4.58
CA PRO A 15 15.14 9.59 5.76
C PRO A 15 15.56 10.33 7.05
N SER A 16 14.97 9.95 8.17
CA SER A 16 15.41 10.35 9.50
C SER A 16 16.82 9.80 9.76
N PRO A 17 17.77 10.62 10.26
CA PRO A 17 19.10 10.14 10.61
C PRO A 17 19.10 9.27 11.87
N SER A 18 18.04 9.32 12.67
CA SER A 18 17.90 8.59 13.93
C SER A 18 17.52 7.11 13.74
N PHE A 19 17.12 6.73 12.52
CA PHE A 19 16.64 5.39 12.22
C PHE A 19 17.33 4.81 10.99
N SER A 20 17.54 3.51 10.99
CA SER A 20 18.16 2.80 9.87
C SER A 20 17.32 2.91 8.60
N THR A 21 17.97 2.68 7.46
CA THR A 21 17.34 2.61 6.13
C THR A 21 17.55 1.27 5.43
N THR A 22 18.24 0.33 6.09
CA THR A 22 18.72 -0.91 5.46
C THR A 22 18.39 -2.18 6.26
N ASP A 23 17.97 -2.06 7.51
CA ASP A 23 17.70 -3.19 8.38
C ASP A 23 16.26 -3.72 8.29
N ILE A 24 15.94 -4.73 9.10
CA ILE A 24 14.60 -5.33 9.15
C ILE A 24 13.54 -4.29 9.53
N PRO A 25 13.69 -3.52 10.63
CA PRO A 25 12.70 -2.49 10.94
C PRO A 25 12.50 -1.44 9.84
N ALA A 26 13.56 -1.04 9.13
CA ALA A 26 13.44 -0.17 7.95
C ALA A 26 12.67 -0.85 6.82
N ASN A 27 12.92 -2.13 6.55
CA ASN A 27 12.16 -2.91 5.57
C ASN A 27 10.66 -2.97 5.92
N GLU A 28 10.34 -3.18 7.20
CA GLU A 28 8.96 -3.38 7.62
C GLU A 28 8.13 -2.11 7.54
N ILE A 29 8.67 -0.98 8.04
CA ILE A 29 8.00 0.32 7.95
C ILE A 29 7.87 0.81 6.51
N ALA A 30 8.71 0.33 5.58
CA ALA A 30 8.60 0.69 4.16
C ALA A 30 7.27 0.27 3.52
N LEU A 31 6.51 -0.68 4.08
CA LEU A 31 5.13 -0.94 3.66
C LEU A 31 4.21 0.28 3.85
N GLY A 32 4.47 1.11 4.87
CA GLY A 32 3.73 2.34 5.14
C GLY A 32 4.14 3.53 4.28
N PHE A 33 5.19 3.39 3.45
CA PHE A 33 5.81 4.52 2.74
C PHE A 33 4.80 5.44 2.04
N LEU A 34 3.91 4.87 1.21
CA LEU A 34 2.96 5.69 0.46
C LEU A 34 1.96 6.41 1.37
N GLN A 35 1.50 5.78 2.46
CA GLN A 35 0.56 6.40 3.38
C GLN A 35 1.23 7.49 4.23
N ILE A 36 2.43 7.23 4.75
CA ILE A 36 3.24 8.21 5.52
C ILE A 36 3.54 9.46 4.67
N ARG A 37 3.68 9.28 3.34
CA ARG A 37 3.89 10.38 2.39
C ARG A 37 2.59 11.11 2.03
N THR A 38 1.47 10.39 1.93
CA THR A 38 0.15 10.96 1.60
C THR A 38 -0.37 11.84 2.72
N LEU A 39 -0.20 11.39 3.98
CA LEU A 39 -0.41 12.21 5.17
C LEU A 39 0.96 12.43 5.83
N PRO A 40 1.67 13.53 5.50
CA PRO A 40 3.07 13.74 5.86
C PRO A 40 3.29 13.73 7.36
N SER A 41 3.53 12.55 7.91
CA SER A 41 3.73 12.32 9.35
C SER A 41 5.21 12.34 9.73
N GLY A 42 6.11 12.57 8.77
CA GLY A 42 7.55 12.66 9.00
C GLY A 42 8.36 11.86 7.97
N PRO A 43 9.65 11.62 8.24
CA PRO A 43 10.48 10.76 7.40
C PRO A 43 9.97 9.32 7.38
N TRP A 44 10.07 8.64 6.23
CA TRP A 44 9.42 7.34 6.01
C TRP A 44 9.92 6.21 6.94
N ASN A 45 11.16 6.29 7.41
CA ASN A 45 11.80 5.29 8.28
C ASN A 45 11.62 5.59 9.77
N ASP A 46 10.90 6.67 10.10
CA ASP A 46 10.70 7.13 11.46
C ASP A 46 9.37 6.58 12.02
N PRO A 47 9.40 5.67 13.02
CA PRO A 47 8.18 5.09 13.58
C PRO A 47 7.45 6.03 14.55
N THR A 48 7.95 7.25 14.77
CA THR A 48 7.42 8.17 15.79
C THR A 48 6.45 9.20 15.24
N ALA A 49 6.28 9.25 13.92
CA ALA A 49 5.44 10.24 13.23
C ALA A 49 5.71 11.70 13.68
N PRO A 50 6.97 12.19 13.64
CA PRO A 50 7.35 13.48 14.23
C PRO A 50 6.75 14.70 13.53
N GLY A 51 6.14 14.53 12.35
CA GLY A 51 5.46 15.57 11.60
C GLY A 51 4.02 15.84 12.07
N LEU A 52 3.47 15.03 12.99
CA LEU A 52 2.11 15.21 13.50
C LEU A 52 2.08 16.19 14.67
N GLY A 53 1.69 17.43 14.40
CA GLY A 53 1.38 18.44 15.41
C GLY A 53 0.00 18.21 16.04
N ALA A 54 -0.36 19.06 17.02
CA ALA A 54 -1.63 18.94 17.74
C ALA A 54 -2.85 19.03 16.81
N TYR A 55 -2.80 19.88 15.79
CA TYR A 55 -3.89 20.03 14.83
C TYR A 55 -4.06 18.79 13.94
N GLU A 56 -2.95 18.23 13.43
CA GLU A 56 -2.99 17.00 12.65
C GLU A 56 -3.46 15.80 13.49
N GLN A 57 -3.08 15.75 14.77
CA GLN A 57 -3.56 14.71 15.69
C GLN A 57 -5.07 14.81 15.92
N GLU A 58 -5.61 16.01 16.16
CA GLU A 58 -7.05 16.23 16.33
C GLU A 58 -7.84 15.81 15.08
N ALA A 59 -7.36 16.21 13.89
CA ALA A 59 -7.96 15.82 12.63
C ALA A 59 -7.92 14.30 12.40
N LEU A 60 -6.86 13.62 12.84
CA LEU A 60 -6.77 12.17 12.76
C LEU A 60 -7.74 11.46 13.71
N ILE A 61 -7.87 11.96 14.93
CA ILE A 61 -8.84 11.43 15.90
C ILE A 61 -10.26 11.55 15.33
N GLU A 62 -10.62 12.69 14.75
CA GLU A 62 -11.94 12.89 14.14
C GLU A 62 -12.16 11.99 12.91
N GLN A 63 -11.19 11.95 11.98
CA GLN A 63 -11.33 11.21 10.73
C GLN A 63 -11.36 9.69 10.93
N TRP A 64 -10.58 9.19 11.90
CA TRP A 64 -10.38 7.75 12.10
C TRP A 64 -11.10 7.20 13.33
N GLY A 65 -11.61 8.05 14.22
CA GLY A 65 -12.25 7.62 15.46
C GLY A 65 -11.28 6.94 16.43
N VAL A 66 -10.03 7.43 16.51
CA VAL A 66 -8.95 6.83 17.33
C VAL A 66 -8.58 7.72 18.53
N GLY A 67 -9.55 8.07 19.37
CA GLY A 67 -9.36 8.97 20.52
C GLY A 67 -8.64 8.32 21.71
N SER A 68 -8.47 7.00 21.69
CA SER A 68 -7.85 6.24 22.76
C SER A 68 -6.94 5.13 22.22
N ARG A 69 -6.07 4.64 23.10
CA ARG A 69 -5.21 3.48 22.82
C ARG A 69 -6.00 2.23 22.38
N HIS A 70 -7.18 2.02 22.95
CA HIS A 70 -8.02 0.88 22.63
C HIS A 70 -8.57 0.97 21.20
N GLU A 71 -9.22 2.08 20.86
CA GLU A 71 -9.75 2.34 19.51
C GLU A 71 -8.63 2.33 18.46
N TRP A 72 -7.45 2.83 18.80
CA TRP A 72 -6.26 2.77 17.95
C TRP A 72 -5.85 1.33 17.62
N LEU A 73 -5.80 0.44 18.61
CA LEU A 73 -5.49 -0.98 18.39
C LEU A 73 -6.59 -1.66 17.55
N GLU A 74 -7.86 -1.40 17.84
CA GLU A 74 -8.99 -1.93 17.08
C GLU A 74 -8.95 -1.46 15.61
N MET A 75 -8.55 -0.22 15.35
CA MET A 75 -8.39 0.29 14.00
C MET A 75 -7.26 -0.41 13.24
N ILE A 76 -6.12 -0.70 13.90
CA ILE A 76 -5.05 -1.50 13.31
C ILE A 76 -5.54 -2.92 12.99
N GLU A 77 -6.27 -3.54 13.91
CA GLU A 77 -6.87 -4.87 13.70
C GLU A 77 -7.86 -4.85 12.52
N TYR A 78 -8.74 -3.87 12.45
CA TYR A 78 -9.69 -3.70 11.35
C TYR A 78 -8.97 -3.57 9.99
N LEU A 79 -7.94 -2.73 9.92
CA LEU A 79 -7.16 -2.51 8.70
C LEU A 79 -6.37 -3.75 8.26
N THR A 80 -6.04 -4.66 9.19
CA THR A 80 -5.25 -5.87 8.90
C THR A 80 -6.09 -7.12 8.64
N THR A 81 -7.27 -7.21 9.25
CA THR A 81 -8.17 -8.39 9.17
C THR A 81 -9.27 -8.22 8.12
N VAL A 82 -10.08 -7.17 8.24
CA VAL A 82 -11.18 -6.86 7.32
C VAL A 82 -10.65 -6.23 6.04
N ARG A 83 -9.56 -5.46 6.15
CA ARG A 83 -8.84 -4.81 5.02
C ARG A 83 -9.72 -4.01 4.06
N ARG A 84 -10.87 -3.49 4.54
CA ARG A 84 -11.89 -2.78 3.73
C ARG A 84 -12.37 -3.59 2.50
N ARG A 85 -12.47 -4.91 2.64
CA ARG A 85 -12.88 -5.81 1.55
C ARG A 85 -14.34 -5.56 1.17
N ARG A 86 -14.59 -5.33 -0.12
CA ARG A 86 -15.91 -5.55 -0.74
C ARG A 86 -15.88 -6.93 -1.36
N GLU A 87 -16.70 -7.84 -0.83
CA GLU A 87 -16.60 -9.29 -1.11
C GLU A 87 -16.75 -9.60 -2.60
N ASP A 88 -17.65 -8.90 -3.29
CA ASP A 88 -17.89 -9.00 -4.73
C ASP A 88 -16.65 -8.65 -5.57
N ARG A 89 -15.98 -7.54 -5.24
CA ARG A 89 -14.76 -7.10 -5.95
C ARG A 89 -13.59 -8.04 -5.72
N MET A 90 -13.47 -8.56 -4.50
CA MET A 90 -12.46 -9.55 -4.16
C MET A 90 -12.69 -10.88 -4.88
N LEU A 91 -13.95 -11.29 -5.04
CA LEU A 91 -14.32 -12.47 -5.85
C LEU A 91 -13.91 -12.29 -7.31
N HIS A 92 -14.20 -11.14 -7.92
CA HIS A 92 -13.79 -10.85 -9.31
C HIS A 92 -12.26 -10.90 -9.47
N LEU A 93 -11.50 -10.35 -8.53
CA LEU A 93 -10.03 -10.44 -8.54
C LEU A 93 -9.53 -11.87 -8.35
N ALA A 94 -10.20 -12.68 -7.50
CA ALA A 94 -9.86 -14.09 -7.32
C ALA A 94 -10.03 -14.87 -8.63
N VAL A 95 -11.14 -14.67 -9.35
CA VAL A 95 -11.36 -15.26 -10.69
C VAL A 95 -10.24 -14.87 -11.66
N ARG A 96 -9.77 -13.62 -11.63
CA ARG A 96 -8.64 -13.17 -12.47
C ARG A 96 -7.35 -13.89 -12.11
N ASN A 97 -7.09 -14.07 -10.82
CA ASN A 97 -5.86 -14.68 -10.32
C ASN A 97 -5.79 -16.16 -10.73
N ASP A 98 -6.89 -16.90 -10.58
CA ASP A 98 -6.99 -18.31 -10.97
C ASP A 98 -6.80 -18.44 -12.48
N LEU A 99 -7.50 -17.61 -13.27
CA LEU A 99 -7.34 -17.58 -14.72
C LEU A 99 -5.91 -17.22 -15.15
N ALA A 100 -5.23 -16.34 -14.44
CA ALA A 100 -3.84 -15.99 -14.73
C ALA A 100 -2.88 -17.15 -14.48
N ILE A 101 -3.14 -17.96 -13.45
CA ILE A 101 -2.39 -19.19 -13.15
C ILE A 101 -2.60 -20.20 -14.28
N ASP A 102 -3.85 -20.46 -14.66
CA ASP A 102 -4.20 -21.41 -15.71
C ASP A 102 -3.62 -21.04 -17.08
N LEU A 103 -3.61 -19.75 -17.41
CA LEU A 103 -3.07 -19.25 -18.67
C LEU A 103 -1.54 -19.06 -18.66
N GLY A 104 -0.91 -19.00 -17.49
CA GLY A 104 0.50 -18.64 -17.33
C GLY A 104 0.83 -17.20 -17.76
N ARG A 105 -0.19 -16.33 -17.87
CA ARG A 105 -0.05 -14.92 -18.26
C ARG A 105 -1.21 -14.08 -17.71
N VAL A 106 -1.07 -12.76 -17.74
CA VAL A 106 -2.17 -11.85 -17.39
C VAL A 106 -3.35 -12.05 -18.36
N PRO A 107 -4.58 -12.33 -17.86
CA PRO A 107 -5.76 -12.44 -18.71
C PRO A 107 -6.13 -11.09 -19.33
N ARG A 108 -6.65 -11.13 -20.55
CA ARG A 108 -7.28 -9.97 -21.20
C ARG A 108 -8.63 -9.69 -20.55
N THR A 109 -9.09 -8.45 -20.64
CA THR A 109 -10.40 -8.02 -20.10
C THR A 109 -11.56 -8.91 -20.55
N GLY A 110 -11.60 -9.31 -21.84
CA GLY A 110 -12.64 -10.20 -22.36
C GLY A 110 -12.60 -11.60 -21.73
N GLU A 111 -11.41 -12.18 -21.58
CA GLU A 111 -11.21 -13.50 -20.95
C GLU A 111 -11.62 -13.47 -19.47
N TRP A 112 -11.33 -12.37 -18.78
CA TRP A 112 -11.73 -12.17 -17.39
C TRP A 112 -13.25 -12.05 -17.23
N LEU A 113 -13.92 -11.28 -18.09
CA LEU A 113 -15.39 -11.18 -18.12
C LEU A 113 -16.06 -12.53 -18.39
N GLU A 114 -15.53 -13.31 -19.33
CA GLU A 114 -16.04 -14.63 -19.66
C GLU A 114 -15.88 -15.62 -18.49
N ALA A 115 -14.74 -15.55 -17.78
CA ALA A 115 -14.51 -16.36 -16.59
C ALA A 115 -15.46 -15.99 -15.43
N ILE A 116 -15.76 -14.70 -15.23
CA ILE A 116 -16.75 -14.25 -14.23
C ILE A 116 -18.16 -14.73 -14.58
N ALA A 117 -18.55 -14.65 -15.86
CA ALA A 117 -19.84 -15.18 -16.31
C ALA A 117 -19.92 -16.70 -16.06
N SER A 118 -18.81 -17.41 -16.29
CA SER A 118 -18.71 -18.86 -16.06
C SER A 118 -18.71 -19.24 -14.58
N SER A 119 -18.31 -18.34 -13.67
CA SER A 119 -18.39 -18.55 -12.22
C SER A 119 -19.78 -18.28 -11.62
N GLY A 120 -20.76 -17.91 -12.45
CA GLY A 120 -22.14 -17.63 -12.03
C GLY A 120 -22.36 -16.23 -11.44
N SER A 121 -21.37 -15.34 -11.56
CA SER A 121 -21.49 -13.93 -11.18
C SER A 121 -21.99 -13.09 -12.35
N ASP A 122 -22.66 -11.97 -12.08
CA ASP A 122 -23.17 -11.07 -13.13
C ASP A 122 -22.01 -10.31 -13.82
N PRO A 123 -21.70 -10.61 -15.10
CA PRO A 123 -20.62 -9.94 -15.81
C PRO A 123 -20.94 -8.48 -16.15
N GLU A 124 -22.22 -8.09 -16.25
CA GLU A 124 -22.59 -6.69 -16.49
C GLU A 124 -22.27 -5.83 -15.25
N GLY A 125 -22.64 -6.32 -14.06
CA GLY A 125 -22.25 -5.71 -12.78
C GLY A 125 -20.73 -5.65 -12.55
N ALA A 126 -19.96 -6.58 -13.12
CA ALA A 126 -18.50 -6.61 -12.98
C ALA A 126 -17.74 -5.68 -13.94
N ARG A 127 -18.36 -5.29 -15.06
CA ARG A 127 -17.68 -4.58 -16.17
C ARG A 127 -17.01 -3.28 -15.74
N ALA A 128 -17.74 -2.40 -15.04
CA ALA A 128 -17.22 -1.11 -14.61
C ALA A 128 -16.00 -1.26 -13.67
N PHE A 129 -16.04 -2.27 -12.78
CA PHE A 129 -14.93 -2.57 -11.89
C PHE A 129 -13.68 -3.03 -12.66
N ILE A 130 -13.85 -3.96 -13.61
CA ILE A 130 -12.75 -4.51 -14.43
C ILE A 130 -12.11 -3.42 -15.30
N GLU A 131 -12.92 -2.59 -15.93
CA GLU A 131 -12.47 -1.45 -16.73
C GLU A 131 -11.69 -0.47 -15.84
N GLY A 132 -12.19 -0.17 -14.64
CA GLY A 132 -11.49 0.65 -13.66
C GLY A 132 -10.13 0.10 -13.23
N ILE A 133 -10.04 -1.19 -12.90
CA ILE A 133 -8.75 -1.85 -12.58
C ILE A 133 -7.78 -1.75 -13.76
N SER A 134 -8.26 -2.06 -14.97
CA SER A 134 -7.45 -2.03 -16.19
C SER A 134 -6.92 -0.62 -16.47
N LEU A 135 -7.75 0.40 -16.24
CA LEU A 135 -7.40 1.80 -16.40
C LEU A 135 -6.34 2.24 -15.38
N ILE A 136 -6.50 1.86 -14.10
CA ILE A 136 -5.49 2.12 -13.05
C ILE A 136 -4.15 1.47 -13.43
N GLU A 137 -4.14 0.19 -13.81
CA GLU A 137 -2.91 -0.54 -14.18
C GLU A 137 -2.19 0.10 -15.37
N LEU A 138 -2.94 0.48 -16.41
CA LEU A 138 -2.40 1.19 -17.57
C LEU A 138 -1.78 2.52 -17.16
N ARG A 139 -2.49 3.26 -16.32
CA ARG A 139 -2.12 4.60 -15.93
C ARG A 139 -0.87 4.54 -15.02
N VAL A 140 -0.83 3.66 -14.02
CA VAL A 140 0.33 3.47 -13.13
C VAL A 140 1.56 3.12 -13.96
N ARG A 141 1.46 2.16 -14.90
CA ARG A 141 2.55 1.82 -15.82
C ARG A 141 3.06 3.01 -16.62
N ARG A 142 2.15 3.87 -17.11
CA ARG A 142 2.52 5.07 -17.87
C ARG A 142 3.29 6.10 -17.04
N ARG A 143 2.90 6.33 -15.79
CA ARG A 143 3.48 7.39 -14.94
C ARG A 143 4.70 6.93 -14.14
N VAL A 144 4.70 5.69 -13.64
CA VAL A 144 5.80 5.11 -12.86
C VAL A 144 6.88 4.52 -13.77
N GLY A 145 6.48 3.99 -14.92
CA GLY A 145 7.38 3.43 -15.94
C GLY A 145 7.34 1.90 -15.98
N ILE A 146 7.35 1.36 -17.20
CA ILE A 146 7.22 -0.08 -17.48
C ILE A 146 8.38 -0.93 -16.94
N ALA A 147 9.56 -0.33 -16.75
CA ALA A 147 10.70 -1.00 -16.15
C ALA A 147 10.49 -1.28 -14.64
N SER A 148 9.66 -0.47 -13.98
CA SER A 148 9.37 -0.61 -12.54
C SER A 148 8.09 -1.41 -12.30
N VAL A 149 7.08 -1.26 -13.17
CA VAL A 149 5.82 -2.00 -13.13
C VAL A 149 5.65 -2.69 -14.49
N THR A 150 6.03 -3.95 -14.56
CA THR A 150 6.05 -4.70 -15.82
C THR A 150 4.64 -5.09 -16.29
N PRO A 151 4.45 -5.49 -17.55
CA PRO A 151 3.15 -5.98 -18.03
C PRO A 151 2.59 -7.18 -17.27
N GLU A 152 3.46 -7.98 -16.62
CA GLU A 152 3.11 -9.15 -15.80
C GLU A 152 2.71 -8.77 -14.37
N THR A 153 2.95 -7.52 -13.97
CA THR A 153 2.50 -6.99 -12.68
C THR A 153 1.10 -6.40 -12.85
N PHE A 154 0.11 -7.05 -12.24
CA PHE A 154 -1.29 -6.66 -12.27
C PHE A 154 -1.90 -6.72 -10.86
N VAL A 155 -3.04 -6.06 -10.67
CA VAL A 155 -3.74 -6.01 -9.38
C VAL A 155 -4.33 -7.38 -9.07
N ARG A 156 -3.78 -8.05 -8.05
CA ARG A 156 -4.28 -9.34 -7.53
C ARG A 156 -5.23 -9.19 -6.34
N THR A 157 -5.13 -8.07 -5.64
CA THR A 157 -5.90 -7.72 -4.45
C THR A 157 -5.90 -6.20 -4.27
N LEU A 158 -6.86 -5.66 -3.52
CA LEU A 158 -6.91 -4.25 -3.12
C LEU A 158 -6.40 -4.01 -1.70
N ASP A 159 -5.95 -5.07 -1.02
CA ASP A 159 -5.52 -5.05 0.38
C ASP A 159 -4.34 -4.10 0.66
N GLY A 160 -3.54 -3.76 -0.35
CA GLY A 160 -2.32 -2.94 -0.19
C GLY A 160 -2.61 -1.58 0.44
N TYR A 161 -3.76 -0.97 0.14
CA TYR A 161 -4.12 0.33 0.69
C TYR A 161 -4.42 0.26 2.20
N ALA A 162 -5.14 -0.77 2.64
CA ALA A 162 -5.42 -0.99 4.05
C ALA A 162 -4.14 -1.34 4.83
N VAL A 163 -3.24 -2.14 4.24
CA VAL A 163 -1.94 -2.48 4.83
C VAL A 163 -1.06 -1.23 5.01
N GLY A 164 -0.94 -0.38 3.99
CA GLY A 164 -0.19 0.88 4.11
C GLY A 164 -0.77 1.80 5.19
N GLN A 165 -2.10 1.87 5.28
CA GLN A 165 -2.80 2.58 6.35
C GLN A 165 -2.53 1.99 7.74
N ALA A 166 -2.50 0.66 7.88
CA ALA A 166 -2.21 0.00 9.15
C ALA A 166 -0.81 0.34 9.67
N VAL A 167 0.19 0.35 8.79
CA VAL A 167 1.57 0.72 9.18
C VAL A 167 1.65 2.18 9.60
N ALA A 168 1.05 3.10 8.84
CA ALA A 168 1.03 4.52 9.23
C ALA A 168 0.26 4.72 10.55
N MET A 169 -0.91 4.10 10.71
CA MET A 169 -1.68 4.12 11.95
C MET A 169 -0.84 3.65 13.15
N ALA A 170 -0.04 2.59 12.98
CA ALA A 170 0.88 2.14 14.02
C ALA A 170 1.90 3.24 14.41
N THR A 171 2.47 3.97 13.45
CA THR A 171 3.39 5.08 13.75
C THR A 171 2.73 6.26 14.45
N TRP A 172 1.47 6.56 14.11
CA TRP A 172 0.73 7.66 14.73
C TRP A 172 0.44 7.40 16.21
N GLY A 173 0.37 6.13 16.63
CA GLY A 173 0.22 5.74 18.03
C GLY A 173 1.33 6.28 18.94
N VAL A 174 2.57 6.45 18.44
CA VAL A 174 3.64 7.09 19.20
C VAL A 174 3.39 8.59 19.37
N ALA A 175 3.08 9.28 18.28
CA ALA A 175 2.81 10.73 18.30
C ALA A 175 1.60 11.10 19.19
N MET A 176 0.59 10.22 19.24
CA MET A 176 -0.61 10.37 20.08
C MET A 176 -0.40 9.89 21.53
N GLY A 177 0.77 9.36 21.89
CA GLY A 177 1.07 8.88 23.23
C GLY A 177 0.37 7.57 23.62
N PHE A 178 -0.09 6.78 22.66
CA PHE A 178 -0.74 5.49 22.89
C PHE A 178 0.23 4.33 23.06
N ALA A 179 1.45 4.43 22.52
CA ALA A 179 2.46 3.38 22.58
C ALA A 179 3.89 3.92 22.44
N GLU A 180 4.84 3.14 22.93
CA GLU A 180 6.27 3.40 22.75
C GLU A 180 6.82 2.74 21.48
N VAL A 181 7.95 3.23 20.98
CA VAL A 181 8.59 2.73 19.74
C VAL A 181 8.77 1.20 19.71
N PRO A 182 9.23 0.51 20.78
CA PRO A 182 9.39 -0.94 20.75
C PRO A 182 8.09 -1.69 20.47
N GLU A 183 6.97 -1.21 21.02
CA GLU A 183 5.65 -1.82 20.80
C GLU A 183 5.19 -1.59 19.35
N VAL A 184 5.32 -0.35 18.85
CA VAL A 184 4.95 -0.02 17.47
C VAL A 184 5.75 -0.83 16.46
N ARG A 185 7.04 -1.09 16.73
CA ARG A 185 7.84 -2.00 15.89
C ARG A 185 7.30 -3.42 15.89
N GLN A 186 6.82 -3.94 17.01
CA GLN A 186 6.19 -5.27 17.05
C GLN A 186 4.88 -5.31 16.26
N LEU A 187 4.06 -4.25 16.34
CA LEU A 187 2.83 -4.14 15.54
C LEU A 187 3.16 -4.11 14.04
N ILE A 188 4.10 -3.27 13.62
CA ILE A 188 4.55 -3.18 12.23
C ILE A 188 5.11 -4.52 11.74
N HIS A 189 5.88 -5.23 12.57
CA HIS A 189 6.38 -6.57 12.26
C HIS A 189 5.24 -7.57 11.99
N ARG A 190 4.20 -7.59 12.83
CA ARG A 190 3.02 -8.46 12.63
C ARG A 190 2.28 -8.12 11.34
N ILE A 191 1.98 -6.83 11.12
CA ILE A 191 1.37 -6.34 9.88
C ILE A 191 2.18 -6.81 8.67
N ASN A 192 3.51 -6.73 8.76
CA ASN A 192 4.42 -7.09 7.69
C ASN A 192 4.39 -8.61 7.38
N ILE A 193 4.46 -9.47 8.39
CA ILE A 193 4.37 -10.93 8.22
C ILE A 193 3.07 -11.32 7.51
N ASP A 194 1.95 -10.71 7.88
CA ASP A 194 0.65 -11.02 7.32
C ASP A 194 0.48 -10.45 5.90
N ALA A 195 0.99 -9.24 5.64
CA ALA A 195 0.91 -8.60 4.34
C ALA A 195 1.75 -9.32 3.28
N ARG A 196 2.94 -9.82 3.63
CA ARG A 196 3.87 -10.42 2.64
C ARG A 196 3.32 -11.64 1.92
N ARG A 197 2.33 -12.32 2.50
CA ARG A 197 1.69 -13.48 1.87
C ARG A 197 0.79 -13.10 0.69
N SER A 198 0.37 -11.83 0.62
CA SER A 198 -0.57 -11.33 -0.39
C SER A 198 0.11 -10.70 -1.61
N PHE A 199 1.43 -10.50 -1.60
CA PHE A 199 2.15 -9.83 -2.69
C PHE A 199 3.50 -10.49 -2.98
N THR A 200 3.98 -10.36 -4.22
CA THR A 200 5.23 -10.99 -4.67
C THR A 200 6.41 -10.03 -4.78
N SER A 201 6.16 -8.72 -4.76
CA SER A 201 7.19 -7.68 -4.87
C SER A 201 6.71 -6.33 -4.34
N TRP A 202 7.61 -5.37 -4.18
CA TRP A 202 7.23 -3.99 -3.87
C TRP A 202 6.39 -3.33 -4.96
N ALA A 203 6.63 -3.65 -6.24
CA ALA A 203 5.84 -3.11 -7.34
C ALA A 203 4.40 -3.63 -7.30
N ASP A 204 4.22 -4.92 -7.00
CA ASP A 204 2.92 -5.57 -6.80
C ASP A 204 2.17 -4.96 -5.61
N PHE A 205 2.84 -4.79 -4.47
CA PHE A 205 2.29 -4.09 -3.31
C PHE A 205 1.88 -2.65 -3.62
N GLY A 206 2.77 -1.87 -4.25
CA GLY A 206 2.50 -0.47 -4.60
C GLY A 206 1.35 -0.32 -5.59
N LEU A 207 1.24 -1.22 -6.57
CA LEU A 207 0.14 -1.25 -7.51
C LEU A 207 -1.19 -1.55 -6.80
N SER A 208 -1.21 -2.53 -5.88
CA SER A 208 -2.38 -2.83 -5.04
C SER A 208 -2.76 -1.64 -4.16
N TYR A 209 -1.79 -0.95 -3.56
CA TYR A 209 -2.05 0.26 -2.77
C TYR A 209 -2.74 1.34 -3.59
N LEU A 210 -2.19 1.69 -4.75
CA LEU A 210 -2.77 2.75 -5.59
C LEU A 210 -4.16 2.36 -6.11
N ALA A 211 -4.34 1.10 -6.52
CA ALA A 211 -5.63 0.60 -6.95
C ALA A 211 -6.66 0.62 -5.82
N GLY A 212 -6.31 0.13 -4.63
CA GLY A 212 -7.18 0.16 -3.46
C GLY A 212 -7.56 1.57 -3.04
N ARG A 213 -6.62 2.53 -3.11
CA ARG A 213 -6.89 3.93 -2.79
C ARG A 213 -7.86 4.57 -3.78
N VAL A 214 -7.61 4.46 -5.08
CA VAL A 214 -8.51 5.01 -6.11
C VAL A 214 -9.90 4.39 -5.97
N MET A 215 -9.98 3.05 -5.89
CA MET A 215 -11.25 2.33 -5.77
C MET A 215 -12.03 2.69 -4.50
N HIS A 216 -11.34 2.96 -3.40
CA HIS A 216 -11.98 3.37 -2.16
C HIS A 216 -12.62 4.76 -2.28
N TRP A 217 -11.88 5.73 -2.81
CA TRP A 217 -12.34 7.12 -2.85
C TRP A 217 -13.26 7.44 -4.02
N SER A 218 -13.23 6.64 -5.09
CA SER A 218 -14.13 6.79 -6.23
C SER A 218 -15.42 5.96 -6.11
N ASP A 219 -15.62 5.29 -4.97
CA ASP A 219 -16.67 4.29 -4.76
C ASP A 219 -16.66 3.14 -5.81
N GLY A 220 -15.53 2.96 -6.51
CA GLY A 220 -15.31 1.97 -7.54
C GLY A 220 -15.79 2.33 -8.94
N VAL A 221 -16.35 3.51 -9.15
CA VAL A 221 -16.49 4.07 -10.51
C VAL A 221 -15.22 4.84 -10.82
N VAL A 222 -14.45 4.33 -11.76
CA VAL A 222 -13.10 4.84 -12.07
C VAL A 222 -13.07 5.33 -13.50
N ASP A 223 -12.88 6.62 -13.64
CA ASP A 223 -12.66 7.34 -14.88
C ASP A 223 -11.36 8.17 -14.81
N GLU A 224 -11.10 8.96 -15.85
CA GLU A 224 -9.91 9.80 -15.91
C GLU A 224 -9.87 10.86 -14.78
N ASP A 225 -11.00 11.48 -14.46
CA ASP A 225 -11.10 12.53 -13.44
C ASP A 225 -10.83 11.97 -12.03
N SER A 226 -11.37 10.78 -11.74
CA SER A 226 -11.12 10.07 -10.48
C SER A 226 -9.64 9.72 -10.31
N LEU A 227 -8.94 9.35 -11.39
CA LEU A 227 -7.51 9.07 -11.35
C LEU A 227 -6.69 10.33 -11.14
N GLU A 228 -7.09 11.46 -11.71
CA GLU A 228 -6.44 12.74 -11.45
C GLU A 228 -6.61 13.17 -10.00
N ARG A 229 -7.80 12.97 -9.43
CA ARG A 229 -8.14 13.37 -8.06
C ARG A 229 -7.53 12.47 -6.99
N TYR A 230 -7.55 11.15 -7.19
CA TYR A 230 -7.17 10.17 -6.16
C TYR A 230 -5.85 9.43 -6.47
N GLY A 231 -5.26 9.69 -7.64
CA GLY A 231 -4.02 9.10 -8.12
C GLY A 231 -2.78 10.01 -8.00
N ASP A 232 -2.65 10.76 -6.92
CA ASP A 232 -1.48 11.59 -6.63
C ASP A 232 -0.23 10.79 -6.19
N GLY A 233 -0.42 9.61 -5.58
CA GLY A 233 0.64 8.78 -4.97
C GLY A 233 1.65 8.14 -5.93
N TRP A 234 1.62 8.51 -7.20
CA TRP A 234 2.33 7.84 -8.29
C TRP A 234 3.73 8.41 -8.40
N SER A 235 3.86 9.71 -8.10
CA SER A 235 5.12 10.39 -7.89
C SER A 235 5.88 9.78 -6.70
N ASP A 236 5.17 9.45 -5.61
CA ASP A 236 5.73 8.78 -4.44
C ASP A 236 6.09 7.32 -4.72
N MET A 237 5.26 6.55 -5.43
CA MET A 237 5.63 5.19 -5.87
C MET A 237 6.87 5.21 -6.76
N THR A 238 6.97 6.18 -7.68
CA THR A 238 8.18 6.40 -8.49
C THR A 238 9.39 6.73 -7.62
N ALA A 239 9.22 7.52 -6.56
CA ALA A 239 10.29 7.80 -5.61
C ALA A 239 10.71 6.55 -4.83
N ALA A 240 9.75 5.75 -4.37
CA ALA A 240 9.99 4.52 -3.63
C ALA A 240 10.75 3.47 -4.47
N LEU A 241 10.40 3.32 -5.74
CA LEU A 241 11.02 2.38 -6.68
C LEU A 241 12.29 2.91 -7.36
N SER A 242 12.80 4.09 -6.96
CA SER A 242 13.99 4.68 -7.56
C SER A 242 15.21 4.65 -6.63
N ALA A 243 16.17 3.78 -6.92
CA ALA A 243 17.46 3.74 -6.22
C ALA A 243 18.20 5.10 -6.30
N LYS A 244 18.10 5.79 -7.44
CA LYS A 244 18.68 7.15 -7.63
C LYS A 244 18.12 8.16 -6.64
N ARG A 245 16.85 8.01 -6.24
CA ARG A 245 16.18 8.86 -5.25
C ARG A 245 16.33 8.35 -3.81
N GLY A 246 17.04 7.24 -3.58
CA GLY A 246 17.10 6.60 -2.27
C GLY A 246 15.78 5.96 -1.86
N GLY A 247 14.99 5.49 -2.83
CA GLY A 247 13.70 4.84 -2.63
C GLY A 247 13.82 3.54 -1.85
N PRO A 248 13.09 3.36 -0.72
CA PRO A 248 13.21 2.16 0.09
C PRO A 248 12.85 0.88 -0.68
N TRP A 249 11.88 0.95 -1.60
CA TRP A 249 11.45 -0.22 -2.38
C TRP A 249 12.44 -0.64 -3.48
N ALA A 250 13.40 0.24 -3.82
CA ALA A 250 14.49 -0.10 -4.72
C ALA A 250 15.73 -0.63 -4.00
N THR A 251 15.88 -0.33 -2.71
CA THR A 251 17.08 -0.67 -1.93
C THR A 251 16.86 -1.79 -0.92
N LEU A 252 15.61 -2.03 -0.50
CA LEU A 252 15.24 -3.07 0.46
C LEU A 252 14.64 -4.27 -0.28
N PRO A 253 14.99 -5.51 0.08
CA PRO A 253 14.42 -6.69 -0.55
C PRO A 253 12.94 -6.85 -0.21
N TRP A 254 12.15 -7.45 -1.11
CA TRP A 254 10.78 -7.85 -0.80
C TRP A 254 10.70 -9.04 0.16
N THR A 255 11.71 -9.90 0.23
CA THR A 255 11.74 -10.99 1.19
C THR A 255 12.57 -10.60 2.40
N LEU A 256 12.03 -10.84 3.61
CA LEU A 256 12.84 -10.82 4.82
C LEU A 256 13.68 -12.09 4.88
N ALA A 257 14.95 -11.98 5.27
CA ALA A 257 15.79 -13.15 5.50
C ALA A 257 15.14 -14.07 6.54
N ALA A 258 15.23 -15.39 6.36
CA ALA A 258 14.58 -16.37 7.25
C ALA A 258 15.02 -16.25 8.73
N SER A 259 16.20 -15.67 8.99
CA SER A 259 16.74 -15.36 10.32
C SER A 259 16.12 -14.12 10.98
N ALA A 260 15.21 -13.42 10.29
CA ALA A 260 14.54 -12.20 10.77
C ALA A 260 13.28 -12.47 11.61
N ARG A 261 12.92 -13.75 11.87
CA ARG A 261 11.92 -14.05 12.90
C ARG A 261 12.51 -13.60 14.22
N LEU A 262 11.91 -12.58 14.83
CA LEU A 262 12.31 -12.14 16.17
C LEU A 262 12.43 -13.38 17.08
N PRO A 263 13.51 -13.52 17.87
CA PRO A 263 13.61 -14.62 18.82
C PRO A 263 12.35 -14.64 19.68
N GLY A 264 11.68 -15.80 19.71
CA GLY A 264 10.48 -16.02 20.50
C GLY A 264 10.72 -15.65 21.95
N LEU A 265 9.68 -15.12 22.60
CA LEU A 265 9.68 -14.78 24.02
C LEU A 265 10.26 -15.94 24.85
N PRO A 266 11.19 -15.68 25.79
CA PRO A 266 11.49 -16.65 26.82
C PRO A 266 10.29 -16.72 27.77
N GLY A 267 9.56 -17.84 27.70
CA GLY A 267 8.54 -18.19 28.67
C GLY A 267 7.12 -18.10 28.14
N SER A 268 6.62 -19.22 27.64
CA SER A 268 5.27 -19.69 27.97
C SER A 268 5.35 -21.23 28.05
N PRO A 269 4.63 -21.83 29.02
CA PRO A 269 4.87 -23.18 29.56
C PRO A 269 4.72 -24.31 28.54
#